data_AF-B4GBJ3-F1
#
_entry.id   AF-B4GBJ3-F1
#
_cell.length_a   1.000
_cell.length_b   1.000
_cell.length_c   1.000
_cell.angle_alpha   90.00
_cell.angle_beta   90.00
_cell.angle_gamma   90.00
#
_symmetry.space_group_name_H-M   'P 1'
#
loop_
_entity.id
_entity.type
_entity.pdbx_description
1 polymer ?
#
loop_
_entity_poly.entity_id
_entity_poly.type
_entity_poly.pdbx_seq_one_letter_code
_entity_poly.pdbx_strand_id
1 'polypeptide(L)'
;MIDSQISISSGASIQTAFFQSLNNSPAHQDQAATEPMHFTTSTFSSISATSVNTQGVFYATDALIAQRPSELINSLVEHINPAQVAAAMNGEGVLNIADVADLLHPQHAIITGGRSQEGCPLIIFPDNNNFNLLEEADYQKLILYLSSVPSLLVQLEETERRFDEFWRTHRNRLEQCLRLRMFEQGFRDLQNLFDGHFKAIAEMNEIGESVERVAMLIQETEYFQAMIRTDVERIEEVVHAGQQLIGSRGVYPWEVVQPKCDELQRVRDVIGMRLTKRLDILAKNSELMERVEKVLQRIDDVSLMCDKRIASLKKLALKPPRPVQQVTPEPAVPLQPPGGAPHLLRRKQNKRLMLKDYKS
;
A
#
# COMPACT_ATOMS: atom_id res chain seq x y z
N MET A 1 3.16 30.24 69.70
CA MET A 1 2.97 28.92 70.31
C MET A 1 1.76 28.30 69.62
N ILE A 2 1.82 27.33 68.73
CA ILE A 2 2.85 26.39 68.27
C ILE A 2 2.53 26.08 66.79
N ASP A 3 3.59 25.93 65.99
CA ASP A 3 3.64 25.55 64.58
C ASP A 3 3.05 24.16 64.26
N SER A 4 2.66 23.95 62.98
CA SER A 4 3.09 22.85 62.07
C SER A 4 2.13 22.79 60.84
N GLN A 5 2.47 23.24 59.63
CA GLN A 5 3.39 22.72 58.59
C GLN A 5 2.85 21.55 57.74
N ILE A 6 2.89 21.76 56.40
CA ILE A 6 3.02 20.78 55.27
C ILE A 6 1.70 20.15 54.73
N SER A 7 1.34 20.08 53.44
CA SER A 7 2.01 20.39 52.14
C SER A 7 0.97 20.63 51.03
N ILE A 8 1.42 21.20 49.92
CA ILE A 8 0.73 21.40 48.64
C ILE A 8 1.05 20.24 47.67
N SER A 9 0.06 19.76 46.90
CA SER A 9 0.22 19.14 45.56
C SER A 9 -1.10 19.31 44.79
N SER A 10 -1.19 20.22 43.81
CA SER A 10 -0.84 20.06 42.38
C SER A 10 -1.81 19.14 41.59
N GLY A 11 -2.42 19.70 40.54
CA GLY A 11 -2.80 18.95 39.34
C GLY A 11 -4.27 18.54 39.18
N ALA A 12 -5.16 19.48 38.86
CA ALA A 12 -6.40 19.16 38.16
C ALA A 12 -6.58 20.16 36.99
N SER A 13 -6.06 19.79 35.82
CA SER A 13 -6.20 20.58 34.58
C SER A 13 -7.51 20.25 33.87
N ILE A 14 -8.11 21.27 33.28
CA ILE A 14 -9.52 21.42 32.88
C ILE A 14 -9.87 20.67 31.57
N GLN A 15 -9.28 19.50 31.29
CA GLN A 15 -9.46 18.82 29.99
C GLN A 15 -10.55 17.74 29.93
N THR A 16 -11.34 17.52 30.98
CA THR A 16 -12.37 16.46 30.99
C THR A 16 -13.78 16.94 30.62
N ALA A 17 -13.98 18.22 30.28
CA ALA A 17 -15.33 18.80 30.14
C ALA A 17 -15.77 19.16 28.70
N PHE A 18 -15.19 18.58 27.64
CA PHE A 18 -15.57 18.89 26.26
C PHE A 18 -16.19 17.73 25.44
N PHE A 19 -16.42 16.56 26.05
CA PHE A 19 -16.95 15.38 25.35
C PHE A 19 -18.41 15.01 25.68
N GLN A 20 -19.17 15.86 26.38
CA GLN A 20 -20.53 15.48 26.84
C GLN A 20 -21.64 16.52 26.60
N SER A 21 -21.48 17.48 25.68
CA SER A 21 -22.50 18.52 25.45
C SER A 21 -22.97 18.70 24.01
N LEU A 22 -23.21 17.60 23.29
CA LEU A 22 -24.02 17.64 22.06
C LEU A 22 -24.94 16.42 22.01
N ASN A 23 -25.88 16.31 22.95
CA ASN A 23 -27.14 15.58 22.76
C ASN A 23 -28.13 15.93 23.89
N ASN A 24 -29.37 16.24 23.49
CA ASN A 24 -30.57 16.66 24.25
C ASN A 24 -30.76 18.19 24.28
N SER A 25 -31.87 18.81 23.82
CA SER A 25 -33.31 18.46 23.88
C SER A 25 -34.14 19.39 22.93
N PRO A 26 -35.50 19.47 22.92
CA PRO A 26 -36.46 18.60 22.21
C PRO A 26 -37.44 19.31 21.20
N ALA A 27 -38.10 18.48 20.39
CA ALA A 27 -39.46 18.56 19.80
C ALA A 27 -39.89 19.71 18.84
N HIS A 28 -40.18 19.36 17.58
CA HIS A 28 -41.54 19.43 16.99
C HIS A 28 -41.68 18.52 15.75
N GLN A 29 -42.81 17.83 15.65
CA GLN A 29 -43.21 16.84 14.64
C GLN A 29 -43.59 17.49 13.30
N ASP A 30 -43.22 16.86 12.18
CA ASP A 30 -44.21 16.42 11.18
C ASP A 30 -43.62 15.41 10.16
N GLN A 31 -44.50 14.55 9.65
CA GLN A 31 -44.26 13.25 9.02
C GLN A 31 -43.82 13.33 7.55
N ALA A 32 -42.90 12.45 7.12
CA ALA A 32 -43.03 11.56 5.94
C ALA A 32 -41.73 10.75 5.72
N ALA A 33 -41.89 9.50 5.29
CA ALA A 33 -40.90 8.44 5.29
C ALA A 33 -39.67 8.65 4.38
N THR A 34 -38.46 8.46 4.95
CA THR A 34 -37.25 8.06 4.21
C THR A 34 -36.25 7.45 5.21
N GLU A 35 -35.83 6.20 5.00
CA GLU A 35 -34.90 5.47 5.88
C GLU A 35 -33.49 6.07 5.85
N PRO A 36 -32.81 6.28 7.01
CA PRO A 36 -31.44 6.78 7.03
C PRO A 36 -30.39 5.67 7.22
N MET A 37 -29.34 5.76 6.40
CA MET A 37 -28.06 5.06 6.53
C MET A 37 -27.37 5.42 7.85
N HIS A 38 -27.17 4.43 8.71
CA HIS A 38 -26.34 4.54 9.91
C HIS A 38 -24.86 4.37 9.54
N PHE A 39 -24.06 5.43 9.67
CA PHE A 39 -22.61 5.32 9.72
C PHE A 39 -22.19 4.73 11.07
N THR A 40 -21.79 3.47 11.08
CA THR A 40 -21.18 2.83 12.25
C THR A 40 -19.69 3.14 12.30
N THR A 41 -19.27 3.83 13.36
CA THR A 41 -17.87 3.96 13.78
C THR A 41 -17.35 2.57 14.16
N SER A 42 -16.68 1.86 13.24
CA SER A 42 -16.03 0.59 13.53
C SER A 42 -14.65 0.82 14.15
N THR A 43 -14.61 0.75 15.47
CA THR A 43 -13.41 0.47 16.26
C THR A 43 -12.71 -0.76 15.66
N PHE A 44 -11.40 -0.67 15.41
CA PHE A 44 -10.57 -1.81 14.98
C PHE A 44 -10.39 -2.75 16.17
N SER A 45 -11.47 -3.43 16.55
CA SER A 45 -11.43 -4.55 17.48
C SER A 45 -10.89 -5.74 16.71
N SER A 46 -9.65 -6.09 17.01
CA SER A 46 -9.13 -7.46 17.02
C SER A 46 -9.90 -8.45 16.15
N ILE A 47 -9.68 -8.41 14.82
CA ILE A 47 -9.87 -9.62 14.03
C ILE A 47 -8.69 -10.51 14.38
N SER A 48 -8.92 -11.29 15.43
CA SER A 48 -8.14 -12.45 15.80
C SER A 48 -7.97 -13.33 14.56
N ALA A 49 -6.83 -14.01 14.48
CA ALA A 49 -6.38 -14.89 13.41
C ALA A 49 -7.27 -16.14 13.14
N THR A 50 -8.58 -15.98 13.09
CA THR A 50 -9.56 -17.01 12.80
C THR A 50 -10.69 -16.37 11.99
N SER A 51 -10.89 -16.83 10.75
CA SER A 51 -11.96 -16.45 9.82
C SER A 51 -11.63 -15.45 8.70
N VAL A 52 -10.43 -15.55 8.12
CA VAL A 52 -10.28 -15.34 6.67
C VAL A 52 -10.05 -16.71 6.03
N ASN A 53 -11.15 -17.45 5.93
CA ASN A 53 -11.38 -18.52 4.97
C ASN A 53 -10.20 -19.50 4.70
N THR A 54 -9.87 -20.35 5.69
CA THR A 54 -9.02 -21.53 5.47
C THR A 54 -9.59 -22.48 4.41
N GLN A 55 -10.91 -22.42 4.15
CA GLN A 55 -11.56 -23.15 3.06
C GLN A 55 -11.27 -22.54 1.68
N GLY A 56 -11.36 -21.21 1.52
CA GLY A 56 -11.08 -20.53 0.25
C GLY A 56 -9.62 -20.65 -0.23
N VAL A 57 -8.66 -20.66 0.71
CA VAL A 57 -7.24 -20.90 0.39
C VAL A 57 -7.01 -22.35 -0.05
N PHE A 58 -7.70 -23.31 0.58
CA PHE A 58 -7.63 -24.73 0.20
C PHE A 58 -8.19 -24.96 -1.20
N TYR A 59 -9.32 -24.35 -1.58
CA TYR A 59 -9.92 -24.59 -2.90
C TYR A 59 -9.14 -24.02 -4.09
N ALA A 60 -8.43 -22.90 -3.96
CA ALA A 60 -7.62 -22.38 -5.07
C ALA A 60 -6.25 -23.05 -5.19
N THR A 61 -5.63 -23.39 -4.07
CA THR A 61 -4.44 -24.25 -4.10
C THR A 61 -4.83 -25.63 -4.59
N ASP A 62 -5.91 -26.27 -4.11
CA ASP A 62 -6.41 -27.51 -4.67
C ASP A 62 -6.89 -27.36 -6.12
N ALA A 63 -7.52 -26.27 -6.58
CA ALA A 63 -7.92 -26.18 -7.99
C ALA A 63 -6.73 -26.14 -8.96
N LEU A 64 -5.59 -25.59 -8.54
CA LEU A 64 -4.33 -25.58 -9.30
C LEU A 64 -3.44 -26.81 -9.02
N ILE A 65 -3.59 -27.46 -7.85
CA ILE A 65 -2.80 -28.61 -7.37
C ILE A 65 -3.56 -29.94 -7.51
N ALA A 66 -4.86 -29.95 -7.85
CA ALA A 66 -5.73 -31.12 -8.00
C ALA A 66 -5.33 -32.05 -9.16
N GLN A 67 -4.32 -31.67 -9.93
CA GLN A 67 -3.49 -32.64 -10.60
C GLN A 67 -2.11 -32.55 -9.97
N ARG A 68 -1.88 -33.40 -8.96
CA ARG A 68 -0.60 -33.41 -8.26
C ARG A 68 0.50 -33.58 -9.31
N PRO A 69 1.66 -32.91 -9.18
CA PRO A 69 2.79 -33.10 -10.08
C PRO A 69 3.13 -34.58 -10.28
N SER A 70 2.96 -35.42 -9.25
CA SER A 70 3.09 -36.88 -9.30
C SER A 70 2.07 -37.58 -10.18
N GLU A 71 0.80 -37.14 -10.18
CA GLU A 71 -0.25 -37.69 -11.05
C GLU A 71 -0.03 -37.30 -12.51
N LEU A 72 0.54 -36.12 -12.77
CA LEU A 72 0.95 -35.70 -14.12
C LEU A 72 2.19 -36.42 -14.63
N ILE A 73 3.17 -36.68 -13.74
CA ILE A 73 4.33 -37.53 -14.07
C ILE A 73 3.86 -38.97 -14.33
N ASN A 74 2.91 -39.48 -13.54
CA ASN A 74 2.31 -40.81 -13.78
C ASN A 74 1.48 -40.83 -15.08
N SER A 75 0.75 -39.76 -15.39
CA SER A 75 0.04 -39.57 -16.66
C SER A 75 0.99 -39.46 -17.85
N LEU A 76 2.18 -38.88 -17.66
CA LEU A 76 3.30 -38.88 -18.60
C LEU A 76 3.81 -40.29 -18.83
N VAL A 77 4.01 -41.06 -17.76
CA VAL A 77 4.47 -42.46 -17.81
C VAL A 77 3.40 -43.36 -18.44
N GLU A 78 2.11 -43.02 -18.31
CA GLU A 78 1.01 -43.70 -18.99
C GLU A 78 0.90 -43.31 -20.48
N HIS A 79 1.05 -42.02 -20.83
CA HIS A 79 1.03 -41.54 -22.24
C HIS A 79 2.32 -41.86 -23.01
N ILE A 80 3.42 -41.98 -22.29
CA ILE A 80 4.74 -42.40 -22.75
C ILE A 80 5.01 -43.75 -22.11
N ASN A 81 4.07 -44.68 -22.20
CA ASN A 81 4.34 -46.04 -21.76
C ASN A 81 5.46 -46.58 -22.66
N PRO A 82 6.72 -46.70 -22.16
CA PRO A 82 7.78 -47.23 -22.97
C PRO A 82 7.48 -48.68 -23.32
N ALA A 83 6.57 -49.35 -22.59
CA ALA A 83 6.10 -50.67 -22.93
C ALA A 83 5.16 -50.70 -24.14
N GLN A 84 4.51 -49.61 -24.57
CA GLN A 84 3.75 -49.57 -25.83
C GLN A 84 4.66 -49.31 -27.03
N VAL A 85 5.65 -48.42 -26.88
CA VAL A 85 6.70 -48.22 -27.88
C VAL A 85 7.60 -49.47 -27.96
N ALA A 86 7.97 -50.05 -26.83
CA ALA A 86 8.69 -51.31 -26.74
C ALA A 86 7.83 -52.51 -27.11
N ALA A 87 6.50 -52.50 -26.97
CA ALA A 87 5.63 -53.56 -27.51
C ALA A 87 5.43 -53.42 -29.02
N ALA A 88 5.43 -52.21 -29.58
CA ALA A 88 5.60 -52.01 -31.02
C ALA A 88 6.99 -52.48 -31.49
N MET A 89 8.00 -52.46 -30.61
CA MET A 89 9.34 -53.03 -30.81
C MET A 89 9.48 -54.50 -30.41
N ASN A 90 8.49 -55.12 -29.75
CA ASN A 90 8.54 -56.49 -29.22
C ASN A 90 7.35 -57.33 -29.70
N GLY A 91 6.64 -56.89 -30.74
CA GLY A 91 5.81 -57.79 -31.54
C GLY A 91 6.73 -58.80 -32.19
N GLU A 92 6.37 -60.09 -32.14
CA GLU A 92 7.10 -61.17 -32.84
C GLU A 92 7.45 -60.73 -34.27
N GLY A 93 8.73 -60.45 -34.54
CA GLY A 93 9.21 -59.98 -35.85
C GLY A 93 10.06 -58.71 -35.88
N VAL A 94 10.33 -58.05 -34.76
CA VAL A 94 11.25 -56.89 -34.75
C VAL A 94 12.71 -57.37 -34.74
N LEU A 95 13.39 -57.11 -35.86
CA LEU A 95 14.81 -57.41 -36.04
C LEU A 95 15.66 -56.26 -35.52
N ASN A 96 16.68 -56.56 -34.72
CA ASN A 96 17.67 -55.57 -34.31
C ASN A 96 18.74 -55.42 -35.39
N ILE A 97 19.50 -54.33 -35.33
CA ILE A 97 20.61 -54.13 -36.27
C ILE A 97 21.65 -55.26 -36.21
N ALA A 98 21.84 -55.88 -35.04
CA ALA A 98 22.71 -57.03 -34.88
C ALA A 98 22.24 -58.27 -35.68
N ASP A 99 20.92 -58.44 -35.86
CA ASP A 99 20.33 -59.59 -36.56
C ASP A 99 20.43 -59.47 -38.09
N VAL A 100 20.69 -58.25 -38.60
CA VAL A 100 20.73 -57.95 -40.03
C VAL A 100 22.02 -57.23 -40.48
N ALA A 101 23.00 -57.03 -39.59
CA ALA A 101 24.22 -56.28 -39.87
C ALA A 101 24.99 -56.86 -41.07
N ASP A 102 25.13 -58.18 -41.11
CA ASP A 102 25.81 -58.91 -42.19
C ASP A 102 25.04 -58.85 -43.51
N LEU A 103 23.72 -58.63 -43.46
CA LEU A 103 22.86 -58.48 -44.64
C LEU A 103 22.88 -57.05 -45.20
N LEU A 104 23.10 -56.05 -44.33
CA LEU A 104 23.20 -54.64 -44.69
C LEU A 104 24.58 -54.27 -45.26
N HIS A 105 25.66 -54.90 -44.79
CA HIS A 105 27.03 -54.58 -45.20
C HIS A 105 27.26 -54.66 -46.72
N PRO A 106 26.75 -55.67 -47.45
CA PRO A 106 26.91 -55.76 -48.91
C PRO A 106 25.95 -54.85 -49.70
N GLN A 107 25.09 -54.08 -49.03
CA GLN A 107 24.14 -53.13 -49.63
C GLN A 107 23.17 -53.75 -50.65
N HIS A 108 22.75 -55.00 -50.45
CA HIS A 108 21.79 -55.68 -51.32
C HIS A 108 20.50 -54.87 -51.56
N ALA A 109 20.08 -54.10 -50.57
CA ALA A 109 18.97 -53.17 -50.65
C ALA A 109 19.36 -51.85 -49.97
N ILE A 110 18.89 -50.74 -50.54
CA ILE A 110 19.13 -49.39 -50.04
C ILE A 110 17.79 -48.74 -49.76
N ILE A 111 17.63 -48.23 -48.54
CA ILE A 111 16.52 -47.33 -48.23
C ILE A 111 16.89 -45.91 -48.65
N THR A 112 16.13 -45.37 -49.60
CA THR A 112 16.47 -44.09 -50.23
C THR A 112 16.13 -42.87 -49.38
N GLY A 113 15.35 -43.06 -48.31
CA GLY A 113 14.70 -41.98 -47.57
C GLY A 113 13.47 -41.38 -48.26
N GLY A 114 13.22 -41.72 -49.52
CA GLY A 114 12.02 -41.33 -50.25
C GLY A 114 10.78 -42.13 -49.81
N ARG A 115 9.60 -41.54 -50.02
CA ARG A 115 8.30 -42.18 -49.78
C ARG A 115 7.44 -42.11 -51.04
N SER A 116 6.58 -43.11 -51.24
CA SER A 116 5.53 -43.08 -52.27
C SER A 116 4.46 -42.03 -51.93
N GLN A 117 3.57 -41.76 -52.88
CA GLN A 117 2.39 -40.90 -52.62
C GLN A 117 1.47 -41.44 -51.53
N GLU A 118 1.53 -42.75 -51.27
CA GLU A 118 0.78 -43.43 -50.20
C GLU A 118 1.57 -43.51 -48.87
N GLY A 119 2.78 -42.93 -48.80
CA GLY A 119 3.59 -42.87 -47.59
C GLY A 119 4.51 -44.08 -47.35
N CYS A 120 4.50 -45.08 -48.24
CA CYS A 120 5.33 -46.29 -48.16
C CYS A 120 6.81 -45.96 -48.46
N PRO A 121 7.77 -46.57 -47.75
CA PRO A 121 9.19 -46.31 -47.98
C PRO A 121 9.67 -46.84 -49.34
N LEU A 122 10.52 -46.06 -50.01
CA LEU A 122 11.14 -46.46 -51.27
C LEU A 122 12.46 -47.20 -50.99
N ILE A 123 12.43 -48.51 -51.21
CA ILE A 123 13.58 -49.41 -51.13
C ILE A 123 14.03 -49.76 -52.55
N ILE A 124 15.33 -49.63 -52.83
CA ILE A 124 15.95 -49.94 -54.12
C ILE A 124 16.87 -51.14 -53.96
N PHE A 125 16.88 -52.02 -54.95
CA PHE A 125 17.83 -53.12 -55.08
C PHE A 125 18.79 -52.83 -56.22
N PRO A 126 20.07 -52.52 -55.94
CA PRO A 126 21.05 -52.27 -56.98
C PRO A 126 21.43 -53.56 -57.72
N ASP A 127 21.52 -53.48 -59.05
CA ASP A 127 21.81 -54.64 -59.92
C ASP A 127 23.18 -55.31 -59.65
N ASN A 128 24.12 -54.60 -59.00
CA ASN A 128 25.51 -55.01 -58.86
C ASN A 128 25.84 -55.75 -57.55
N ASN A 129 24.88 -55.92 -56.65
CA ASN A 129 25.17 -56.36 -55.27
C ASN A 129 24.92 -57.85 -55.02
N ASN A 130 25.03 -58.69 -56.06
CA ASN A 130 24.84 -60.15 -55.95
C ASN A 130 23.54 -60.55 -55.24
N PHE A 131 22.44 -59.81 -55.47
CA PHE A 131 21.14 -60.08 -54.88
C PHE A 131 20.67 -61.54 -55.08
N ASN A 132 21.11 -62.17 -56.17
CA ASN A 132 20.86 -63.57 -56.49
C ASN A 132 21.46 -64.58 -55.49
N LEU A 133 22.35 -64.16 -54.58
CA LEU A 133 22.98 -64.99 -53.54
C LEU A 133 22.24 -64.90 -52.19
N LEU A 134 21.25 -64.03 -52.05
CA LEU A 134 20.46 -63.93 -50.82
C LEU A 134 19.48 -65.10 -50.72
N GLU A 135 19.54 -65.84 -49.61
CA GLU A 135 18.50 -66.81 -49.29
C GLU A 135 17.17 -66.12 -48.97
N GLU A 136 16.06 -66.79 -49.24
CA GLU A 136 14.71 -66.25 -49.04
C GLU A 136 14.47 -65.76 -47.60
N ALA A 137 15.01 -66.49 -46.61
CA ALA A 137 14.92 -66.12 -45.20
C ALA A 137 15.65 -64.80 -44.89
N ASP A 138 16.81 -64.57 -45.49
CA ASP A 138 17.61 -63.37 -45.27
C ASP A 138 17.07 -62.18 -46.06
N TYR A 139 16.50 -62.42 -47.25
CA TYR A 139 15.72 -61.43 -47.97
C TYR A 139 14.52 -60.93 -47.14
N GLN A 140 13.76 -61.85 -46.55
CA GLN A 140 12.62 -61.51 -45.71
C GLN A 140 13.04 -60.67 -44.49
N LYS A 141 14.14 -61.05 -43.82
CA LYS A 141 14.69 -60.27 -42.71
C LYS A 141 15.11 -58.87 -43.14
N LEU A 142 15.81 -58.75 -44.26
CA LEU A 142 16.29 -57.47 -44.79
C LEU A 142 15.12 -56.53 -45.11
N ILE A 143 14.08 -57.03 -45.78
CA ILE A 143 12.89 -56.23 -46.11
C ILE A 143 12.10 -55.84 -44.88
N LEU A 144 11.91 -56.77 -43.94
CA LEU A 144 11.20 -56.51 -42.69
C LEU A 144 11.91 -55.42 -41.86
N TYR A 145 13.25 -55.47 -41.81
CA TYR A 145 14.04 -54.44 -41.13
C TYR A 145 13.99 -53.09 -41.86
N LEU A 146 14.24 -53.06 -43.18
CA LEU A 146 14.26 -51.79 -43.93
C LEU A 146 12.88 -51.11 -43.98
N SER A 147 11.79 -51.88 -43.92
CA SER A 147 10.43 -51.32 -43.85
C SER A 147 10.03 -50.85 -42.45
N SER A 148 10.64 -51.39 -41.38
CA SER A 148 10.36 -50.98 -39.99
C SER A 148 11.09 -49.69 -39.61
N VAL A 149 12.32 -49.47 -40.08
CA VAL A 149 13.15 -48.29 -39.74
C VAL A 149 12.43 -46.94 -39.95
N PRO A 150 11.78 -46.66 -41.10
CA PRO A 150 11.04 -45.40 -41.29
C PRO A 150 9.84 -45.23 -40.36
N SER A 151 9.21 -46.34 -39.95
CA SER A 151 8.07 -46.31 -39.02
C SER A 151 8.55 -45.98 -37.61
N LEU A 152 9.73 -46.48 -37.23
CA LEU A 152 10.37 -46.17 -35.95
C LEU A 152 10.82 -44.73 -35.85
N LEU A 153 11.37 -44.19 -36.94
CA LEU A 153 11.73 -42.77 -36.99
C LEU A 153 10.51 -41.88 -36.76
N VAL A 154 9.38 -42.18 -37.40
CA VAL A 154 8.12 -41.44 -37.20
C VAL A 154 7.61 -41.58 -35.77
N GLN A 155 7.69 -42.77 -35.17
CA GLN A 155 7.33 -42.96 -33.77
C GLN A 155 8.23 -42.15 -32.83
N LEU A 156 9.54 -42.11 -33.09
CA LEU A 156 10.48 -41.35 -32.29
C LEU A 156 10.19 -39.84 -32.37
N GLU A 157 10.01 -39.29 -33.58
CA GLU A 157 9.62 -37.90 -33.78
C GLU A 157 8.32 -37.55 -33.05
N GLU A 158 7.34 -38.45 -33.11
CA GLU A 158 6.06 -38.25 -32.45
C GLU A 158 6.19 -38.31 -30.91
N THR A 159 7.04 -39.21 -30.38
CA THR A 159 7.36 -39.20 -28.94
C THR A 159 8.08 -37.92 -28.52
N GLU A 160 9.02 -37.42 -29.32
CA GLU A 160 9.71 -36.15 -29.09
C GLU A 160 8.71 -34.98 -29.01
N ARG A 161 7.79 -34.87 -29.99
CA ARG A 161 6.74 -33.84 -29.97
C ARG A 161 5.87 -33.92 -28.72
N ARG A 162 5.51 -35.12 -28.28
CA ARG A 162 4.72 -35.33 -27.05
C ARG A 162 5.49 -34.93 -25.79
N PHE A 163 6.79 -35.21 -25.73
CA PHE A 163 7.65 -34.76 -24.63
C PHE A 163 7.69 -33.23 -24.57
N ASP A 164 7.87 -32.56 -25.70
CA ASP A 164 7.92 -31.10 -25.77
C ASP A 164 6.60 -30.47 -25.32
N GLU A 165 5.47 -30.98 -25.81
CA GLU A 165 4.14 -30.48 -25.43
C GLU A 165 3.86 -30.69 -23.95
N PHE A 166 4.22 -31.86 -23.41
CA PHE A 166 4.11 -32.12 -21.99
C PHE A 166 4.95 -31.13 -21.18
N TRP A 167 6.24 -30.99 -21.51
CA TRP A 167 7.14 -30.15 -20.73
C TRP A 167 6.74 -28.67 -20.79
N ARG A 168 6.28 -28.22 -21.96
CA ARG A 168 5.71 -26.87 -22.12
C ARG A 168 4.50 -26.67 -21.21
N THR A 169 3.57 -27.63 -21.18
CA THR A 169 2.36 -27.56 -20.34
C THR A 169 2.70 -27.62 -18.85
N HIS A 170 3.62 -28.51 -18.47
CA HIS A 170 4.09 -28.65 -17.10
C HIS A 170 4.79 -27.39 -16.60
N ARG A 171 5.70 -26.82 -17.40
CA ARG A 171 6.36 -25.55 -17.11
C ARG A 171 5.35 -24.42 -16.92
N ASN A 172 4.41 -24.25 -17.84
CA ASN A 172 3.38 -23.22 -17.75
C ASN A 172 2.57 -23.34 -16.45
N ARG A 173 2.21 -24.55 -16.03
CA ARG A 173 1.52 -24.79 -14.76
C ARG A 173 2.37 -24.44 -13.54
N LEU A 174 3.65 -24.81 -13.53
CA LEU A 174 4.56 -24.45 -12.44
C LEU A 174 4.73 -22.93 -12.33
N GLU A 175 4.88 -22.24 -13.45
CA GLU A 175 4.91 -20.77 -13.49
C GLU A 175 3.62 -20.17 -12.94
N GLN A 176 2.47 -20.74 -13.29
CA GLN A 176 1.18 -20.27 -12.78
C GLN A 176 1.08 -20.43 -11.25
N CYS A 177 1.47 -21.59 -10.73
CA CYS A 177 1.51 -21.85 -9.28
C CYS A 177 2.49 -20.92 -8.57
N LEU A 178 3.67 -20.69 -9.15
CA LEU A 178 4.68 -19.81 -8.56
C LEU A 178 4.16 -18.38 -8.45
N ARG A 179 3.54 -17.84 -9.51
CA ARG A 179 2.99 -16.48 -9.49
C ARG A 179 1.90 -16.31 -8.42
N LEU A 180 0.98 -17.28 -8.29
CA LEU A 180 -0.02 -17.24 -7.23
C LEU A 180 0.64 -17.26 -5.84
N ARG A 181 1.61 -18.15 -5.64
CA ARG A 181 2.30 -18.28 -4.36
C ARG A 181 3.07 -17.01 -3.97
N MET A 182 3.69 -16.34 -4.95
CA MET A 182 4.35 -15.05 -4.74
C MET A 182 3.35 -13.97 -4.33
N PHE A 183 2.20 -13.88 -4.99
CA PHE A 183 1.12 -12.97 -4.61
C PHE A 183 0.63 -13.23 -3.18
N GLU A 184 0.34 -14.50 -2.85
CA GLU A 184 -0.15 -14.86 -1.51
C GLU A 184 0.88 -14.60 -0.41
N GLN A 185 2.17 -14.79 -0.72
CA GLN A 185 3.24 -14.43 0.19
C GLN A 185 3.30 -12.92 0.39
N GLY A 186 3.28 -12.14 -0.70
CA GLY A 186 3.25 -10.68 -0.63
C GLY A 186 2.07 -10.15 0.18
N PHE A 187 0.88 -10.74 0.02
CA PHE A 187 -0.29 -10.41 0.83
C PHE A 187 -0.05 -10.64 2.33
N ARG A 188 0.43 -11.82 2.73
CA ARG A 188 0.71 -12.14 4.16
C ARG A 188 1.80 -11.26 4.75
N ASP A 189 2.87 -11.00 4.00
CA ASP A 189 3.97 -10.15 4.46
C ASP A 189 3.47 -8.72 4.73
N LEU A 190 2.66 -8.17 3.81
CA LEU A 190 2.07 -6.85 3.97
C LEU A 190 1.08 -6.79 5.13
N GLN A 191 0.23 -7.80 5.34
CA GLN A 191 -0.67 -7.83 6.49
C GLN A 191 0.10 -7.70 7.81
N ASN A 192 1.12 -8.53 8.01
CA ASN A 192 1.93 -8.50 9.24
C ASN A 192 2.65 -7.16 9.42
N LEU A 193 3.16 -6.59 8.33
CA LEU A 193 3.87 -5.32 8.35
C LEU A 193 2.94 -4.15 8.71
N PHE A 194 1.76 -4.09 8.10
CA PHE A 194 0.79 -3.04 8.34
C PHE A 194 0.07 -3.17 9.68
N ASP A 195 -0.06 -4.36 10.25
CA ASP A 195 -0.50 -4.54 11.64
C ASP A 195 0.45 -3.80 12.61
N GLY A 196 1.76 -3.90 12.36
CA GLY A 196 2.78 -3.14 13.10
C GLY A 196 2.61 -1.62 12.93
N HIS A 197 2.42 -1.15 11.70
CA HIS A 197 2.22 0.26 11.41
C HIS A 197 0.94 0.82 12.04
N PHE A 198 -0.16 0.07 12.00
CA PHE A 198 -1.41 0.46 12.64
C PHE A 198 -1.28 0.55 14.16
N LYS A 199 -0.53 -0.37 14.78
CA LYS A 199 -0.24 -0.31 16.21
C LYS A 199 0.56 0.96 16.55
N ALA A 200 1.62 1.25 15.79
CA ALA A 200 2.41 2.47 15.99
C ALA A 200 1.55 3.73 15.88
N ILE A 201 0.71 3.83 14.85
CA ILE A 201 -0.22 4.97 14.68
C ILE A 201 -1.22 5.05 15.84
N ALA A 202 -1.71 3.93 16.36
CA ALA A 202 -2.63 3.91 17.48
C ALA A 202 -2.00 4.39 18.80
N GLU A 203 -0.67 4.31 18.93
CA GLU A 203 0.10 4.83 20.07
C GLU A 203 0.37 6.34 19.94
N MET A 204 0.26 6.90 18.73
CA MET A 204 0.42 8.34 18.45
C MET A 204 -0.81 9.15 18.89
N ASN A 205 -1.01 9.32 20.19
CA ASN A 205 -2.17 10.00 20.78
C ASN A 205 -1.88 11.41 21.32
N GLU A 206 -0.61 11.77 21.48
CA GLU A 206 -0.22 13.08 22.00
C GLU A 206 -0.48 14.19 20.97
N ILE A 207 -0.93 15.36 21.45
CA ILE A 207 -1.23 16.56 20.65
C ILE A 207 -0.25 17.71 20.94
N GLY A 208 0.33 17.78 22.15
CA GLY A 208 1.30 18.80 22.56
C GLY A 208 0.70 19.97 23.34
N GLU A 209 1.48 20.56 24.26
CA GLU A 209 1.08 21.69 25.12
C GLU A 209 1.92 22.97 24.91
N SER A 210 2.94 22.91 24.05
CA SER A 210 3.76 24.06 23.64
C SER A 210 3.94 24.08 22.13
N VAL A 211 4.26 25.24 21.56
CA VAL A 211 4.50 25.39 20.12
C VAL A 211 5.62 24.45 19.65
N GLU A 212 6.70 24.35 20.43
CA GLU A 212 7.84 23.47 20.16
C GLU A 212 7.44 22.00 20.21
N ARG A 213 6.66 21.57 21.21
CA ARG A 213 6.25 20.16 21.31
C ARG A 213 5.36 19.75 20.15
N VAL A 214 4.42 20.62 19.76
CA VAL A 214 3.54 20.35 18.60
C VAL A 214 4.37 20.25 17.31
N ALA A 215 5.36 21.14 17.12
CA ALA A 215 6.26 21.08 15.97
C ALA A 215 7.06 19.76 15.92
N MET A 216 7.58 19.29 17.06
CA MET A 216 8.23 17.98 17.14
C MET A 216 7.28 16.82 16.80
N LEU A 217 6.04 16.84 17.30
CA LEU A 217 5.03 15.81 17.00
C LEU A 217 4.65 15.77 15.51
N ILE A 218 4.59 16.93 14.84
CA ILE A 218 4.38 17.01 13.39
C ILE A 218 5.56 16.33 12.69
N GLN A 219 6.80 16.71 13.03
CA GLN A 219 8.00 16.14 12.42
C GLN A 219 8.11 14.62 12.65
N GLU A 220 7.80 14.12 13.85
CA GLU A 220 7.75 12.68 14.15
C GLU A 220 6.72 11.95 13.27
N THR A 221 5.55 12.56 13.07
CA THR A 221 4.47 11.98 12.25
C THR A 221 4.86 11.96 10.76
N GLU A 222 5.46 13.04 10.25
CA GLU A 222 5.97 13.12 8.87
C GLU A 222 7.12 12.14 8.63
N TYR A 223 8.02 12.00 9.61
CA TYR A 223 9.09 11.01 9.56
C TYR A 223 8.54 9.58 9.48
N PHE A 224 7.54 9.25 10.32
CA PHE A 224 6.89 7.94 10.24
C PHE A 224 6.21 7.73 8.89
N GLN A 225 5.52 8.75 8.34
CA GLN A 225 4.93 8.69 7.01
C GLN A 225 5.97 8.45 5.91
N ALA A 226 7.14 9.07 6.02
CA ALA A 226 8.25 8.85 5.10
C ALA A 226 8.82 7.42 5.22
N MET A 227 8.95 6.91 6.45
CA MET A 227 9.44 5.55 6.72
C MET A 227 8.55 4.47 6.12
N ILE A 228 7.22 4.59 6.22
CA ILE A 228 6.29 3.57 5.71
C ILE A 228 5.97 3.72 4.21
N ARG A 229 6.49 4.75 3.54
CA ARG A 229 6.11 5.09 2.15
C ARG A 229 6.36 3.94 1.19
N THR A 230 7.52 3.30 1.27
CA THR A 230 7.89 2.16 0.43
C THR A 230 6.98 0.96 0.67
N ASP A 231 6.52 0.77 1.90
CA ASP A 231 5.60 -0.32 2.25
C ASP A 231 4.21 -0.07 1.66
N VAL A 232 3.77 1.19 1.64
CA VAL A 232 2.51 1.61 1.00
C VAL A 232 2.59 1.45 -0.52
N GLU A 233 3.71 1.80 -1.15
CA GLU A 233 3.93 1.58 -2.58
C GLU A 233 3.92 0.07 -2.92
N ARG A 234 4.52 -0.76 -2.07
CA ARG A 234 4.52 -2.22 -2.22
C ARG A 234 3.12 -2.85 -2.18
N ILE A 235 2.16 -2.24 -1.48
CA ILE A 235 0.74 -2.66 -1.56
C ILE A 235 0.26 -2.59 -3.02
N GLU A 236 0.55 -1.52 -3.73
CA GLU A 236 0.09 -1.31 -5.10
C GLU A 236 0.71 -2.34 -6.06
N GLU A 237 1.98 -2.67 -5.86
CA GLU A 237 2.67 -3.72 -6.62
C GLU A 237 2.00 -5.09 -6.45
N VAL A 238 1.69 -5.47 -5.19
CA VAL A 238 1.03 -6.76 -4.90
C VAL A 238 -0.40 -6.78 -5.41
N VAL A 239 -1.15 -5.68 -5.27
CA VAL A 239 -2.49 -5.55 -5.85
C VAL A 239 -2.45 -5.66 -7.37
N HIS A 240 -1.47 -5.01 -8.02
CA HIS A 240 -1.29 -5.10 -9.47
C HIS A 240 -0.94 -6.52 -9.91
N ALA A 241 -0.07 -7.22 -9.17
CA ALA A 241 0.22 -8.62 -9.41
C ALA A 241 -1.04 -9.49 -9.30
N GLY A 242 -1.86 -9.28 -8.26
CA GLY A 242 -3.15 -9.95 -8.10
C GLY A 242 -4.10 -9.69 -9.27
N GLN A 243 -4.19 -8.46 -9.75
CA GLN A 243 -5.05 -8.11 -10.88
C GLN A 243 -4.59 -8.78 -12.18
N GLN A 244 -3.27 -8.92 -12.39
CA GLN A 244 -2.71 -9.66 -13.51
C GLN A 244 -3.02 -11.16 -13.45
N LEU A 245 -3.06 -11.75 -12.24
CA LEU A 245 -3.52 -13.13 -12.07
C LEU A 245 -4.97 -13.26 -12.51
N ILE A 246 -5.87 -12.39 -12.06
CA ILE A 246 -7.29 -12.42 -12.45
C ILE A 246 -7.47 -12.22 -13.96
N GLY A 247 -6.64 -11.37 -14.58
CA GLY A 247 -6.63 -11.17 -16.03
C GLY A 247 -6.22 -12.42 -16.84
N SER A 248 -5.57 -13.40 -16.20
CA SER A 248 -5.21 -14.68 -16.82
C SER A 248 -6.45 -15.58 -16.89
N ARG A 249 -7.17 -15.47 -18.02
CA ARG A 249 -8.51 -16.04 -18.26
C ARG A 249 -8.63 -17.51 -17.79
N GLY A 250 -9.43 -17.71 -16.73
CA GLY A 250 -9.81 -19.04 -16.23
C GLY A 250 -8.72 -19.80 -15.47
N VAL A 251 -7.55 -19.21 -15.23
CA VAL A 251 -6.44 -19.87 -14.50
C VAL A 251 -6.60 -19.72 -12.99
N TYR A 252 -7.01 -18.54 -12.53
CA TYR A 252 -7.10 -18.21 -11.11
C TYR A 252 -8.54 -17.83 -10.75
N PRO A 253 -9.12 -18.41 -9.68
CA PRO A 253 -10.45 -18.02 -9.22
C PRO A 253 -10.49 -16.57 -8.74
N TRP A 254 -11.40 -15.79 -9.29
CA TRP A 254 -11.62 -14.41 -8.87
C TRP A 254 -11.96 -14.32 -7.38
N GLU A 255 -12.75 -15.27 -6.84
CA GLU A 255 -13.21 -15.25 -5.44
C GLU A 255 -12.05 -15.37 -4.44
N VAL A 256 -10.89 -15.85 -4.89
CA VAL A 256 -9.72 -16.04 -4.02
C VAL A 256 -8.75 -14.87 -4.08
N VAL A 257 -8.56 -14.28 -5.27
CA VAL A 257 -7.57 -13.23 -5.46
C VAL A 257 -8.16 -11.85 -5.19
N GLN A 258 -9.38 -11.56 -5.67
CA GLN A 258 -9.96 -10.23 -5.58
C GLN A 258 -10.13 -9.72 -4.13
N PRO A 259 -10.69 -10.50 -3.18
CA PRO A 259 -10.88 -9.99 -1.82
C PRO A 259 -9.57 -9.60 -1.13
N LYS A 260 -8.45 -10.26 -1.48
CA LYS A 260 -7.12 -9.92 -0.97
C LYS A 260 -6.61 -8.60 -1.54
N CYS A 261 -6.88 -8.33 -2.83
CA CYS A 261 -6.57 -7.04 -3.45
C CYS A 261 -7.37 -5.90 -2.81
N ASP A 262 -8.67 -6.11 -2.64
CA ASP A 262 -9.58 -5.10 -2.05
C ASP A 262 -9.17 -4.78 -0.60
N GLU A 263 -8.79 -5.80 0.18
CA GLU A 263 -8.31 -5.62 1.55
C GLU A 263 -7.00 -4.82 1.61
N LEU A 264 -6.05 -5.09 0.71
CA LEU A 264 -4.80 -4.35 0.60
C LEU A 264 -5.04 -2.87 0.24
N GLN A 265 -5.97 -2.59 -0.68
CA GLN A 265 -6.40 -1.23 -0.98
C GLN A 265 -7.01 -0.55 0.24
N ARG A 266 -7.90 -1.25 0.97
CA ARG A 266 -8.48 -0.74 2.21
C ARG A 266 -7.43 -0.40 3.26
N VAL A 267 -6.40 -1.23 3.42
CA VAL A 267 -5.27 -0.98 4.34
C VAL A 267 -4.54 0.32 3.97
N ARG A 268 -4.22 0.50 2.69
CA ARG A 268 -3.60 1.73 2.15
C ARG A 268 -4.45 2.97 2.43
N ASP A 269 -5.75 2.89 2.19
CA ASP A 269 -6.64 4.04 2.37
C ASP A 269 -6.79 4.42 3.84
N VAL A 270 -6.96 3.43 4.72
CA VAL A 270 -7.14 3.66 6.16
C VAL A 270 -5.86 4.23 6.78
N ILE A 271 -4.68 3.73 6.41
CA ILE A 271 -3.44 4.25 6.96
C ILE A 271 -3.16 5.69 6.49
N GLY A 272 -3.40 5.97 5.21
CA GLY A 272 -3.29 7.32 4.65
C GLY A 272 -4.23 8.28 5.36
N MET A 273 -5.50 7.91 5.49
CA MET A 273 -6.52 8.69 6.19
C MET A 273 -6.11 9.00 7.64
N ARG A 274 -5.62 8.02 8.40
CA ARG A 274 -5.24 8.22 9.81
C ARG A 274 -4.07 9.18 9.96
N LEU A 275 -3.04 9.05 9.13
CA LEU A 275 -1.86 9.92 9.17
C LEU A 275 -2.21 11.35 8.77
N THR A 276 -2.95 11.53 7.67
CA THR A 276 -3.42 12.86 7.25
C THR A 276 -4.28 13.52 8.33
N LYS A 277 -5.19 12.76 8.96
CA LYS A 277 -6.01 13.27 10.06
C LYS A 277 -5.17 13.69 11.27
N ARG A 278 -4.15 12.91 11.63
CA ARG A 278 -3.24 13.25 12.73
C ARG A 278 -2.49 14.55 12.44
N LEU A 279 -1.94 14.70 11.24
CA LEU A 279 -1.25 15.93 10.83
C LEU A 279 -2.18 17.15 10.85
N ASP A 280 -3.42 17.01 10.37
CA ASP A 280 -4.42 18.08 10.41
C ASP A 280 -4.76 18.51 11.85
N ILE A 281 -4.93 17.55 12.77
CA ILE A 281 -5.16 17.84 14.19
C ILE A 281 -3.98 18.59 14.81
N LEU A 282 -2.75 18.13 14.55
CA LEU A 282 -1.54 18.77 15.08
C LEU A 282 -1.32 20.17 14.50
N ALA A 283 -1.57 20.37 13.20
CA ALA A 283 -1.48 21.67 12.56
C ALA A 283 -2.47 22.68 13.18
N LYS A 284 -3.71 22.27 13.42
CA LYS A 284 -4.71 23.09 14.12
C LYS A 284 -4.30 23.39 15.56
N ASN A 285 -3.71 22.43 16.26
CA ASN A 285 -3.21 22.65 17.62
C ASN A 285 -2.02 23.63 17.62
N SER A 286 -1.11 23.54 16.66
CA SER A 286 0.02 24.46 16.52
C SER A 286 -0.46 25.91 16.39
N GLU A 287 -1.44 26.14 15.52
CA GLU A 287 -2.05 27.47 15.36
C GLU A 287 -2.71 27.96 16.67
N LEU A 288 -3.38 27.07 17.40
CA LEU A 288 -3.96 27.38 18.70
C LEU A 288 -2.87 27.77 19.73
N MET A 289 -1.77 27.02 19.81
CA MET A 289 -0.68 27.28 20.75
C MET A 289 0.00 28.62 20.46
N GLU A 290 0.25 28.95 19.19
CA GLU A 290 0.77 30.28 18.83
C GLU A 290 -0.17 31.41 19.25
N ARG A 291 -1.49 31.21 19.10
CA ARG A 291 -2.49 32.21 19.52
C ARG A 291 -2.51 32.38 21.03
N VAL A 292 -2.40 31.28 21.78
CA VAL A 292 -2.32 31.29 23.25
C VAL A 292 -1.07 32.03 23.71
N GLU A 293 0.10 31.72 23.15
CA GLU A 293 1.37 32.39 23.49
C GLU A 293 1.29 33.91 23.26
N LYS A 294 0.72 34.33 22.12
CA LYS A 294 0.48 35.76 21.83
C LYS A 294 -0.43 36.42 22.86
N VAL A 295 -1.43 35.73 23.38
CA VAL A 295 -2.33 36.25 24.43
C VAL A 295 -1.61 36.34 25.76
N LEU A 296 -0.84 35.32 26.15
CA LEU A 296 -0.04 35.31 27.38
C LEU A 296 0.97 36.46 27.37
N GLN A 297 1.69 36.66 26.27
CA GLN A 297 2.61 37.80 26.12
C GLN A 297 1.90 39.15 26.30
N ARG A 298 0.69 39.32 25.76
CA ARG A 298 -0.10 40.54 25.95
C ARG A 298 -0.53 40.75 27.40
N ILE A 299 -0.88 39.67 28.10
CA ILE A 299 -1.22 39.73 29.53
C ILE A 299 0.00 40.19 30.33
N ASP A 300 1.18 39.64 30.04
CA ASP A 300 2.44 40.03 30.69
C ASP A 300 2.80 41.49 30.41
N ASP A 301 2.68 41.94 29.16
CA ASP A 301 2.91 43.33 28.77
C ASP A 301 1.98 44.30 29.53
N VAL A 302 0.69 43.95 29.64
CA VAL A 302 -0.30 44.75 30.37
C VAL A 302 -0.02 44.74 31.87
N SER A 303 0.33 43.58 32.45
CA SER A 303 0.71 43.49 33.86
C SER A 303 1.90 44.39 34.15
N LEU A 304 2.94 44.33 33.32
CA LEU A 304 4.12 45.17 33.44
C LEU A 304 3.79 46.66 33.33
N MET A 305 2.87 47.05 32.45
CA MET A 305 2.38 48.44 32.37
C MET A 305 1.66 48.88 33.65
N CYS A 306 0.80 48.03 34.20
CA CYS A 306 0.10 48.28 35.45
C CYS A 306 1.09 48.43 36.62
N ASP A 307 2.06 47.54 36.75
CA ASP A 307 3.09 47.57 37.79
C ASP A 307 3.92 48.86 37.71
N LYS A 308 4.36 49.26 36.51
CA LYS A 308 5.08 50.52 36.26
C LYS A 308 4.24 51.74 36.67
N ARG A 309 2.94 51.75 36.38
CA ARG A 309 2.02 52.83 36.79
C ARG A 309 1.83 52.86 38.30
N ILE A 310 1.61 51.72 38.95
CA ILE A 310 1.46 51.61 40.40
C ILE A 310 2.72 52.12 41.10
N ALA A 311 3.90 51.69 40.65
CA ALA A 311 5.18 52.17 41.19
C ALA A 311 5.35 53.69 41.04
N SER A 312 5.00 54.23 39.87
CA SER A 312 5.04 55.68 39.62
C SER A 312 4.08 56.46 40.54
N LEU A 313 2.86 55.96 40.73
CA LEU A 313 1.88 56.58 41.61
C LEU A 313 2.30 56.52 43.08
N LYS A 314 2.86 55.40 43.55
CA LYS A 314 3.43 55.28 44.91
C LYS A 314 4.54 56.32 45.15
N LYS A 315 5.42 56.56 44.17
CA LYS A 315 6.46 57.60 44.26
C LYS A 315 5.88 59.01 44.36
N LEU A 316 4.78 59.29 43.65
CA LEU A 316 4.09 60.59 43.73
C LEU A 316 3.38 60.79 45.06
N ALA A 317 2.79 59.73 45.62
CA ALA A 317 2.13 59.77 46.93
C ALA A 317 3.11 60.06 48.09
N LEU A 318 4.39 59.71 47.95
CA LEU A 318 5.43 59.94 48.95
C LEU A 318 6.15 61.30 48.82
N LYS A 319 5.78 62.16 47.85
CA LYS A 319 6.39 63.49 47.75
C LYS A 319 6.01 64.35 48.97
N PRO A 320 6.98 64.92 49.72
CA PRO A 320 6.66 65.80 50.83
C PRO A 320 5.93 67.06 50.32
N PRO A 321 5.04 67.66 51.14
CA PRO A 321 4.34 68.88 50.77
C PRO A 321 5.37 69.96 50.41
N ARG A 322 5.15 70.65 49.29
CA ARG A 322 6.06 71.72 48.84
C ARG A 322 6.12 72.78 49.95
N PRO A 323 7.31 73.37 50.24
CA PRO A 323 7.39 74.52 51.12
C PRO A 323 6.44 75.61 50.61
N VAL A 324 5.56 76.10 51.47
CA VAL A 324 4.64 77.19 51.13
C VAL A 324 5.48 78.44 50.90
N GLN A 325 5.71 78.79 49.65
CA GLN A 325 6.36 80.06 49.30
C GLN A 325 5.33 81.16 49.55
N GLN A 326 5.59 82.03 50.54
CA GLN A 326 4.74 83.18 50.83
C GLN A 326 4.65 84.05 49.57
N VAL A 327 3.43 84.25 49.07
CA VAL A 327 3.15 85.11 47.93
C VAL A 327 3.27 86.56 48.41
N THR A 328 4.25 87.29 47.87
CA THR A 328 4.38 88.73 48.08
C THR A 328 3.12 89.43 47.56
N PRO A 329 2.47 90.32 48.35
CA PRO A 329 1.30 91.05 47.89
C PRO A 329 1.63 91.90 46.65
N GLU A 330 0.68 91.93 45.72
CA GLU A 330 0.74 92.65 44.45
C GLU A 330 1.03 94.16 44.67
N PRO A 331 2.04 94.75 44.00
CA PRO A 331 2.32 96.17 44.12
C PRO A 331 1.20 97.01 43.50
N ALA A 332 0.81 98.06 44.22
CA ALA A 332 -0.25 98.99 43.82
C ALA A 332 -0.01 99.56 42.41
N VAL A 333 -1.07 99.50 41.60
CA VAL A 333 -1.18 100.03 40.24
C VAL A 333 -0.94 101.55 40.22
N PRO A 334 0.05 102.06 39.46
CA PRO A 334 0.13 103.48 39.14
C PRO A 334 -0.89 103.85 38.05
N LEU A 335 -1.67 104.90 38.30
CA LEU A 335 -2.62 105.51 37.37
C LEU A 335 -1.93 105.99 36.08
N GLN A 336 -2.44 105.57 34.91
CA GLN A 336 -2.19 106.22 33.62
C GLN A 336 -3.46 106.26 32.73
N PRO A 337 -3.56 107.25 31.81
CA PRO A 337 -4.79 107.96 31.44
C PRO A 337 -5.59 107.33 30.28
N PRO A 338 -6.77 107.88 29.93
CA PRO A 338 -7.73 107.24 29.05
C PRO A 338 -7.31 107.34 27.58
N GLY A 339 -7.25 106.22 26.88
CA GLY A 339 -6.96 106.16 25.45
C GLY A 339 -7.51 104.88 24.82
N GLY A 340 -8.47 105.05 23.90
CA GLY A 340 -9.30 104.03 23.26
C GLY A 340 -8.61 102.81 22.64
N ALA A 341 -9.39 101.73 22.59
CA ALA A 341 -9.16 100.42 21.98
C ALA A 341 -8.95 100.48 20.43
N PRO A 342 -8.66 99.37 19.71
CA PRO A 342 -9.63 98.28 19.55
C PRO A 342 -9.08 96.83 19.51
N HIS A 343 -10.00 95.94 19.86
CA HIS A 343 -10.03 94.49 19.71
C HIS A 343 -9.57 93.95 18.34
N LEU A 344 -8.80 92.85 18.35
CA LEU A 344 -8.71 91.92 17.21
C LEU A 344 -8.92 90.47 17.66
N LEU A 345 -10.04 89.91 17.20
CA LEU A 345 -10.41 88.50 17.24
C LEU A 345 -9.42 87.66 16.44
N ARG A 346 -8.92 86.55 17.01
CA ARG A 346 -8.24 85.50 16.21
C ARG A 346 -8.79 84.11 16.51
N ARG A 347 -9.68 83.71 15.61
CA ARG A 347 -10.26 82.37 15.38
C ARG A 347 -9.23 81.42 14.76
N LYS A 348 -9.16 80.15 15.21
CA LYS A 348 -8.70 78.97 14.43
C LYS A 348 -9.29 77.69 15.06
N GLN A 349 -10.42 77.19 14.58
CA GLN A 349 -10.61 76.16 13.53
C GLN A 349 -10.14 74.74 13.91
N ASN A 350 -11.12 73.92 14.29
CA ASN A 350 -11.09 72.45 14.26
C ASN A 350 -10.97 71.95 12.81
N LYS A 351 -10.09 70.98 12.56
CA LYS A 351 -10.11 70.15 11.35
C LYS A 351 -10.30 68.68 11.70
N ARG A 352 -11.42 68.15 11.22
CA ARG A 352 -11.80 66.74 11.11
C ARG A 352 -11.55 66.34 9.65
N LEU A 353 -10.83 65.25 9.40
CA LEU A 353 -10.65 64.59 8.10
C LEU A 353 -10.65 63.08 8.43
N MET A 354 -11.72 62.32 8.25
CA MET A 354 -12.32 61.76 7.02
C MET A 354 -11.36 60.90 6.18
N LEU A 355 -11.45 59.60 6.47
CA LEU A 355 -11.57 58.45 5.56
C LEU A 355 -11.50 58.75 4.05
N LYS A 356 -10.67 57.99 3.34
CA LYS A 356 -10.84 57.73 1.91
C LYS A 356 -10.60 56.25 1.63
N ASP A 357 -11.67 55.59 1.22
CA ASP A 357 -11.67 54.43 0.33
C ASP A 357 -11.04 54.76 -1.02
N TYR A 358 -10.49 53.73 -1.70
CA TYR A 358 -10.54 53.39 -3.15
C TYR A 358 -9.44 52.35 -3.43
N LYS A 359 -9.76 51.07 -3.57
CA LYS A 359 -10.00 50.32 -4.84
C LYS A 359 -8.85 50.40 -5.87
N SER A 360 -8.18 49.28 -6.13
CA SER A 360 -8.40 48.40 -7.29
C SER A 360 -7.70 47.06 -7.09
#